data_AF-A0A699QKP5-F1
#
_entry.id   AF-A0A699QKP5-F1
#
_cell.length_a   1.000
_cell.length_b   1.000
_cell.length_c   1.000
_cell.angle_alpha   90.00
_cell.angle_beta   90.00
_cell.angle_gamma   90.00
#
_symmetry.space_group_name_H-M   'P 1'
#
loop_
_entity.id
_entity.type
_entity.pdbx_description
1 polymer ?
#
loop_
_entity_poly.entity_id
_entity_poly.type
_entity_poly.pdbx_seq_one_letter_code
_entity_poly.pdbx_strand_id
1 'polypeptide(L)'
;PSFLVDDVKDANELTTKEAIYNESESKDEDDMNDTVCAICDNGGDLTCCDGKCFRAFYATVEFAKAAAESKCISLGLPAKKVKGSRPFVCLNCTHEIHQCFACGELGSSNKSSGADVHL
;
A
#
# COMPACT_ATOMS: atom_id res chain seq x y z
N PRO A 1 -13.34 12.66 -73.89
CA PRO A 1 -14.23 13.54 -73.10
C PRO A 1 -13.66 13.73 -71.70
N SER A 2 -13.06 14.89 -71.50
CA SER A 2 -12.57 15.40 -70.22
C SER A 2 -13.75 15.84 -69.35
N PHE A 3 -13.68 15.58 -68.06
CA PHE A 3 -14.40 16.40 -67.08
C PHE A 3 -13.41 16.79 -65.99
N LEU A 4 -12.94 18.04 -66.09
CA LEU A 4 -12.21 18.74 -65.05
C LEU A 4 -13.23 19.12 -63.96
N VAL A 5 -12.94 18.81 -62.70
CA VAL A 5 -13.60 19.46 -61.57
C VAL A 5 -12.56 20.37 -60.91
N ASP A 6 -12.75 21.66 -61.16
CA ASP A 6 -12.04 22.76 -60.53
C ASP A 6 -12.44 22.92 -59.05
N ASP A 7 -11.42 23.07 -58.21
CA ASP A 7 -11.30 24.00 -57.09
C ASP A 7 -12.49 24.24 -56.15
N VAL A 8 -12.40 23.70 -54.93
CA VAL A 8 -12.76 24.47 -53.73
C VAL A 8 -11.59 24.46 -52.74
N LYS A 9 -11.24 25.66 -52.29
CA LYS A 9 -9.98 26.06 -51.67
C LYS A 9 -9.85 25.64 -50.20
N ASP A 10 -8.69 25.05 -49.92
CA ASP A 10 -7.76 25.30 -48.81
C ASP A 10 -8.09 26.44 -47.82
N ALA A 11 -8.15 26.12 -46.51
CA ALA A 11 -7.15 26.47 -45.48
C ALA A 11 -7.73 26.59 -44.05
N ASN A 12 -7.12 25.86 -43.10
CA ASN A 12 -7.14 26.03 -41.62
C ASN A 12 -8.47 25.69 -40.89
N GLU A 13 -8.61 24.74 -39.95
CA GLU A 13 -7.84 24.59 -38.71
C GLU A 13 -8.18 23.24 -38.02
N LEU A 14 -7.14 22.56 -37.55
CA LEU A 14 -7.04 21.41 -36.63
C LEU A 14 -8.21 21.19 -35.64
N THR A 15 -8.84 19.99 -35.60
CA THR A 15 -9.11 19.31 -34.32
C THR A 15 -9.37 17.81 -34.49
N THR A 16 -8.37 17.01 -34.12
CA THR A 16 -8.45 15.58 -33.85
C THR A 16 -9.57 15.31 -32.83
N LYS A 17 -10.53 14.43 -33.13
CA LYS A 17 -11.51 13.94 -32.14
C LYS A 17 -11.13 12.53 -31.71
N GLU A 18 -10.03 12.52 -30.97
CA GLU A 18 -9.71 11.73 -29.79
C GLU A 18 -10.58 10.49 -29.56
N ALA A 19 -9.90 9.34 -29.60
CA ALA A 19 -10.33 8.13 -28.94
C ALA A 19 -10.68 8.45 -27.48
N ILE A 20 -11.89 8.09 -27.05
CA ILE A 20 -12.23 8.04 -25.63
C ILE A 20 -11.47 6.83 -25.06
N TYR A 21 -10.17 7.00 -24.84
CA TYR A 21 -9.46 6.26 -23.82
C TYR A 21 -10.03 6.76 -22.50
N ASN A 22 -10.96 5.99 -21.93
CA ASN A 22 -11.19 6.06 -20.49
C ASN A 22 -9.89 5.60 -19.84
N GLU A 23 -8.98 6.55 -19.66
CA GLU A 23 -7.94 6.46 -18.66
C GLU A 23 -8.69 6.47 -17.33
N SER A 24 -9.12 5.27 -16.89
CA SER A 24 -9.34 5.04 -15.48
C SER A 24 -7.97 5.29 -14.87
N GLU A 25 -7.75 6.53 -14.44
CA GLU A 25 -6.67 6.86 -13.53
C GLU A 25 -6.96 6.08 -12.26
N SER A 26 -6.53 4.80 -12.25
CA SER A 26 -6.06 4.17 -11.06
C SER A 26 -4.96 5.10 -10.59
N LYS A 27 -5.32 6.00 -9.67
CA LYS A 27 -4.36 6.54 -8.74
C LYS A 27 -3.81 5.33 -8.03
N ASP A 28 -2.78 4.76 -8.62
CA ASP A 28 -1.84 3.89 -7.95
C ASP A 28 -1.14 4.82 -6.96
N GLU A 29 -1.88 5.19 -5.92
CA GLU A 29 -1.30 5.56 -4.65
C GLU A 29 -0.50 4.32 -4.29
N ASP A 30 0.81 4.33 -4.59
CA ASP A 30 1.74 3.25 -4.27
C ASP A 30 1.46 2.86 -2.83
N ASP A 31 0.66 1.81 -2.67
CA ASP A 31 0.16 1.40 -1.37
C ASP A 31 1.32 0.68 -0.73
N MET A 32 2.22 1.46 -0.12
CA MET A 32 3.45 1.02 0.54
C MET A 32 3.16 0.08 1.73
N ASN A 33 1.92 -0.34 1.89
CA ASN A 33 1.49 -1.25 2.91
C ASN A 33 1.67 -2.71 2.46
N ASP A 34 1.97 -3.57 3.42
CA ASP A 34 2.06 -5.00 3.13
C ASP A 34 0.67 -5.55 2.78
N THR A 35 0.61 -6.35 1.72
CA THR A 35 -0.60 -7.08 1.33
C THR A 35 -0.82 -8.36 2.16
N VAL A 36 0.14 -8.70 3.02
CA VAL A 36 0.16 -9.91 3.85
C VAL A 36 0.37 -9.59 5.32
N CYS A 37 -0.16 -10.43 6.20
CA CYS A 37 0.03 -10.28 7.63
C CYS A 37 1.48 -10.58 8.01
N ALA A 38 2.18 -9.63 8.61
CA ALA A 38 3.57 -9.78 9.06
C ALA A 38 3.81 -10.81 10.20
N ILE A 39 2.78 -11.55 10.62
CA ILE A 39 2.88 -12.63 11.61
C ILE A 39 2.78 -14.00 10.95
N CYS A 40 1.99 -14.14 9.89
CA CYS A 40 1.68 -15.45 9.30
C CYS A 40 1.68 -15.47 7.76
N ASP A 41 2.07 -14.37 7.12
CA ASP A 41 2.21 -14.19 5.67
C ASP A 41 0.95 -14.48 4.84
N ASN A 42 -0.21 -14.51 5.48
CA ASN A 42 -1.50 -14.67 4.80
C ASN A 42 -2.14 -13.30 4.53
N GLY A 43 -2.87 -13.19 3.42
CA GLY A 43 -3.68 -12.01 3.10
C GLY A 43 -5.03 -11.97 3.82
N GLY A 44 -5.84 -10.95 3.54
CA GLY A 44 -7.19 -10.80 4.09
C GLY A 44 -7.47 -9.40 4.62
N ASP A 45 -8.36 -9.29 5.61
CA ASP A 45 -8.67 -8.01 6.26
C ASP A 45 -7.56 -7.59 7.22
N LEU A 46 -6.60 -6.85 6.70
CA LEU A 46 -5.42 -6.37 7.42
C LEU A 46 -5.55 -4.89 7.80
N THR A 47 -4.78 -4.50 8.81
CA THR A 47 -4.61 -3.12 9.23
C THR A 47 -3.13 -2.78 9.20
N CYS A 48 -2.82 -1.69 8.51
CA CYS A 48 -1.45 -1.25 8.25
C CYS A 48 -0.94 -0.42 9.43
N CYS A 49 0.31 -0.64 9.80
CA CYS A 49 0.98 0.16 10.82
C CYS A 49 1.42 1.51 10.23
N ASP A 50 0.94 2.61 10.78
CA ASP A 50 1.35 3.99 10.46
C ASP A 50 2.72 4.36 11.06
N GLY A 51 3.41 3.39 11.65
CA GLY A 51 4.81 3.53 12.08
C GLY A 51 5.79 3.29 10.93
N LYS A 52 7.09 3.41 11.23
CA LYS A 52 8.18 3.28 10.24
C LYS A 52 8.28 1.90 9.57
N CYS A 53 7.57 0.89 10.08
CA CYS A 53 7.65 -0.46 9.52
C CYS A 53 6.66 -0.72 8.39
N PHE A 54 5.56 0.04 8.27
CA PHE A 54 4.50 -0.13 7.27
C PHE A 54 3.89 -1.54 7.14
N ARG A 55 4.17 -2.40 8.12
CA ARG A 55 3.70 -3.80 8.14
C ARG A 55 2.21 -3.89 8.42
N ALA A 56 1.56 -4.89 7.82
CA ALA A 56 0.14 -5.14 7.96
C ALA A 56 -0.15 -6.33 8.90
N PHE A 57 -1.26 -6.24 9.63
CA PHE A 57 -1.62 -7.23 10.66
C PHE A 57 -3.13 -7.45 10.71
N TYR A 58 -3.58 -8.66 11.07
CA TYR A 58 -4.97 -8.84 11.49
C TYR A 58 -5.22 -8.08 12.78
N ALA A 59 -6.01 -7.01 12.72
CA ALA A 59 -6.31 -6.23 13.90
C ALA A 59 -7.15 -7.00 14.91
N THR A 60 -8.07 -7.85 14.45
CA THR A 60 -8.97 -8.64 15.32
C THR A 60 -8.76 -10.14 15.11
N VAL A 61 -9.11 -10.92 16.13
CA VAL A 61 -9.09 -12.40 16.06
C VAL A 61 -10.02 -12.92 14.96
N GLU A 62 -11.15 -12.24 14.73
CA GLU A 62 -12.12 -12.64 13.71
C GLU A 62 -11.54 -12.51 12.30
N PHE A 63 -10.78 -11.45 12.02
CA PHE A 63 -10.10 -11.29 10.72
C PHE A 63 -9.02 -12.36 10.50
N ALA A 64 -8.27 -12.70 11.54
CA ALA A 64 -7.29 -13.78 11.47
C ALA A 64 -7.95 -15.14 11.19
N LYS A 65 -9.05 -15.47 11.87
CA LYS A 65 -9.79 -16.73 11.65
C LYS A 65 -10.43 -16.80 10.27
N ALA A 66 -10.90 -15.68 9.73
CA ALA A 66 -11.48 -15.61 8.40
C ALA A 66 -10.44 -15.84 7.30
N ALA A 67 -9.18 -15.49 7.55
CA ALA A 67 -8.08 -15.79 6.65
C ALA A 67 -7.67 -17.26 6.75
N ALA A 68 -7.98 -18.04 5.69
CA ALA A 68 -7.47 -19.36 5.36
C ALA A 68 -6.85 -20.17 6.51
N GLU A 69 -7.68 -20.87 7.31
CA GLU A 69 -7.27 -21.72 8.46
C GLU A 69 -6.10 -21.17 9.31
N SER A 70 -5.95 -19.83 9.37
CA SER A 70 -4.75 -19.26 9.95
C SER A 70 -4.79 -19.41 11.46
N LYS A 71 -3.71 -19.95 12.03
CA LYS A 71 -3.49 -19.98 13.48
C LYS A 71 -2.83 -18.67 13.95
N CYS A 72 -3.05 -17.58 13.21
CA CYS A 72 -2.41 -16.30 13.48
C CYS A 72 -2.91 -15.73 14.81
N ILE A 73 -1.98 -15.26 15.65
CA ILE A 73 -2.31 -14.73 16.98
C ILE A 73 -3.06 -13.40 16.93
N SER A 74 -3.06 -12.70 15.77
CA SER A 74 -3.64 -11.36 15.58
C SER A 74 -3.12 -10.32 16.59
N LEU A 75 -3.56 -9.06 16.46
CA LEU A 75 -3.28 -8.03 17.45
C LEU A 75 -4.29 -8.02 18.61
N GLY A 76 -5.39 -8.77 18.50
CA GLY A 76 -6.42 -8.84 19.53
C GLY A 76 -7.13 -7.50 19.83
N LEU A 77 -7.09 -6.54 18.91
CA LEU A 77 -7.76 -5.26 19.08
C LEU A 77 -9.28 -5.45 18.97
N PRO A 78 -10.09 -4.69 19.74
CA PRO A 78 -11.53 -4.66 19.53
C PRO A 78 -11.83 -3.95 18.20
N ALA A 79 -12.80 -4.46 17.42
CA ALA A 79 -13.19 -3.90 16.13
C ALA A 79 -13.48 -2.39 16.15
N LYS A 80 -13.95 -1.86 17.29
CA LYS A 80 -14.19 -0.42 17.50
C LYS A 80 -12.92 0.44 17.41
N LYS A 81 -11.75 -0.10 17.75
CA LYS A 81 -10.46 0.59 17.64
C LYS A 81 -9.91 0.58 16.22
N VAL A 82 -10.32 -0.39 15.40
CA VAL A 82 -9.89 -0.54 13.99
C VAL A 82 -10.62 0.43 13.08
N LYS A 83 -11.90 0.71 13.36
CA LYS A 83 -12.74 1.65 12.59
C LYS A 83 -12.58 3.12 13.01
N GLY A 84 -11.62 3.43 13.87
CA GLY A 84 -11.37 4.79 14.33
C GLY A 84 -10.53 5.57 13.32
N SER A 85 -10.71 6.90 13.26
CA SER A 85 -9.87 7.80 12.47
C SER A 85 -8.44 7.97 13.00
N ARG A 86 -8.05 7.18 14.01
CA ARG A 86 -6.73 7.30 14.65
C ARG A 86 -5.78 6.31 13.99
N PRO A 87 -4.55 6.73 13.67
CA PRO A 87 -3.56 5.85 13.07
C PRO A 87 -3.25 4.66 13.98
N PHE A 88 -3.07 3.48 13.38
CA PHE A 88 -2.67 2.29 14.12
C PHE A 88 -1.14 2.20 14.14
N VAL A 89 -0.55 2.07 15.34
CA VAL A 89 0.89 1.86 15.50
C VAL A 89 1.10 0.55 16.26
N CYS A 90 1.88 -0.37 15.69
CA CYS A 90 2.20 -1.65 16.32
C CYS A 90 3.14 -1.47 17.52
N LEU A 91 3.13 -2.43 18.44
CA LEU A 91 3.95 -2.38 19.67
C LEU A 91 5.43 -2.20 19.38
N ASN A 92 5.94 -2.88 18.34
CA ASN A 92 7.32 -2.73 17.91
C ASN A 92 7.63 -1.27 17.55
N CYS A 93 6.80 -0.60 16.75
CA CYS A 93 6.98 0.81 16.45
C CYS A 93 6.78 1.73 17.67
N THR A 94 5.84 1.41 18.57
CA THR A 94 5.65 2.17 19.82
C THR A 94 6.88 2.10 20.73
N HIS A 95 7.58 0.96 20.75
CA HIS A 95 8.76 0.73 21.57
C HIS A 95 10.08 0.95 20.83
N GLU A 96 10.03 1.45 19.59
CA GLU A 96 11.20 1.62 18.73
C GLU A 96 12.05 0.34 18.62
N ILE A 97 11.36 -0.79 18.43
CA ILE A 97 11.93 -2.10 18.13
C ILE A 97 11.66 -2.40 16.65
N HIS A 98 12.66 -2.80 15.90
CA HIS A 98 12.50 -3.31 14.54
C HIS A 98 12.81 -4.80 14.48
N GLN A 99 12.21 -5.48 13.51
CA GLN A 99 12.58 -6.83 13.17
C GLN A 99 13.49 -6.80 11.93
N CYS A 100 14.64 -7.44 11.99
CA CYS A 100 15.51 -7.57 10.84
C CYS A 100 14.80 -8.36 9.73
N PHE A 101 14.78 -7.81 8.52
CA PHE A 101 14.15 -8.46 7.37
C PHE A 101 14.86 -9.77 6.97
N ALA A 102 16.18 -9.85 7.17
CA ALA A 102 16.96 -11.01 6.76
C ALA A 102 16.91 -12.18 7.76
N CYS A 103 17.00 -11.89 9.06
CA CYS A 103 17.10 -12.93 10.10
C CYS A 103 15.90 -13.00 11.05
N GLY A 104 14.99 -12.02 11.03
CA GLY A 104 13.83 -12.00 11.91
C GLY A 104 14.13 -11.62 13.37
N GLU A 105 15.38 -11.32 13.72
CA GLU A 105 15.76 -10.90 15.08
C GLU A 105 15.26 -9.48 15.38
N LEU A 106 14.93 -9.22 16.66
CA LEU A 106 14.46 -7.92 17.12
C LEU A 106 15.63 -7.05 17.59
N GLY A 107 15.70 -5.81 17.11
CA GLY A 107 16.72 -4.82 17.48
C GLY A 107 16.12 -3.46 17.80
N SER A 108 16.88 -2.59 18.47
CA SER A 108 16.45 -1.22 18.74
C SER A 108 16.58 -0.34 17.50
N SER A 109 15.59 0.52 17.28
CA SER A 109 15.57 1.58 16.27
C SER A 109 15.86 2.96 16.86
N ASN A 110 16.24 3.04 18.14
CA ASN A 110 16.59 4.30 18.79
C ASN A 110 17.84 4.89 18.15
N LYS A 111 17.71 6.10 17.61
CA LYS A 111 18.82 6.84 17.01
C LYS A 111 19.78 7.46 18.02
N SER A 112 19.52 7.30 19.33
CA SER A 112 20.31 7.88 20.42
C SER A 112 21.61 7.11 20.70
N SER A 113 21.68 5.85 20.33
CA SER A 113 22.92 5.09 20.22
C SER A 113 23.46 5.30 18.81
N GLY A 114 24.35 6.29 18.65
CA GLY A 114 25.05 6.51 17.38
C GLY A 114 25.70 5.22 16.92
N ALA A 115 25.26 4.69 15.79
CA ALA A 115 25.90 3.55 15.17
C ALA A 115 27.25 4.02 14.62
N ASP A 116 28.34 3.59 15.24
CA ASP A 116 29.67 3.67 14.65
C ASP A 116 29.69 2.74 13.43
N VAL A 117 29.57 3.33 12.25
CA VAL A 117 29.76 2.63 10.98
C VAL A 117 31.26 2.54 10.73
N HIS A 118 31.90 1.49 11.23
CA HIS A 118 33.25 1.16 10.80
C HIS A 118 33.19 0.67 9.35
N LEU A 119 33.68 1.52 8.44
CA LEU A 119 33.95 1.22 7.03
C LEU A 119 35.10 0.22 6.88
#